data_AF-A0A2T4IBE2-F1
#
_entry.id   AF-A0A2T4IBE2-F1
#
_cell.length_a   1.000
_cell.length_b   1.000
_cell.length_c   1.000
_cell.angle_alpha   90.00
_cell.angle_beta   90.00
_cell.angle_gamma   90.00
#
_symmetry.space_group_name_H-M   'P 1'
#
loop_
_entity.id
_entity.type
_entity.pdbx_description
1 polymer ?
#
loop_
_entity_poly.entity_id
_entity_poly.type
_entity_poly.pdbx_seq_one_letter_code
_entity_poly.pdbx_strand_id
1 'polypeptide(L)'
;MGRSTLYQFKKDVLSIVAQLNHGVRHDDCETLKRQMIFVQTQLFHSLYHDPGISAEAKEALMHYHLKSVKSTIDDRRHGRLREIGASAPAPR
;
A
#
# COMPACT_ATOMS: atom_id res chain seq x y z
N MET A 1 15.38 -22.76 -6.14
CA MET A 1 14.03 -22.23 -6.42
C MET A 1 14.07 -20.71 -6.22
N GLY A 2 13.97 -19.94 -7.29
CA GLY A 2 13.98 -18.47 -7.22
C GLY A 2 12.69 -17.97 -6.59
N ARG A 3 12.78 -17.18 -5.51
CA ARG A 3 11.61 -16.50 -4.93
C ARG A 3 11.18 -15.38 -5.87
N SER A 4 9.88 -15.27 -6.12
CA SER A 4 9.32 -14.15 -6.90
C SER A 4 9.68 -12.82 -6.24
N THR A 5 10.29 -11.90 -7.00
CA THR A 5 10.66 -10.56 -6.54
C THR A 5 9.46 -9.79 -6.02
N LEU A 6 8.29 -9.93 -6.65
CA LEU A 6 7.04 -9.31 -6.19
C LEU A 6 6.57 -9.87 -4.84
N TYR A 7 6.69 -11.19 -4.66
CA TYR A 7 6.32 -11.83 -3.40
C TYR A 7 7.25 -11.37 -2.27
N GLN A 8 8.56 -11.32 -2.53
CA GLN A 8 9.54 -10.85 -1.55
C GLN A 8 9.29 -9.38 -1.18
N PHE A 9 9.11 -8.51 -2.18
CA PHE A 9 8.74 -7.12 -1.98
C PHE A 9 7.51 -6.96 -1.09
N LYS A 10 6.43 -7.71 -1.37
CA LYS A 10 5.21 -7.63 -0.56
C LYS A 10 5.44 -8.13 0.87
N LYS A 11 6.21 -9.20 1.03
CA LYS A 11 6.56 -9.75 2.34
C LYS A 11 7.38 -8.74 3.15
N ASP A 12 8.32 -8.04 2.53
CA ASP A 12 9.17 -7.04 3.20
C ASP A 12 8.34 -5.85 3.68
N VAL A 13 7.42 -5.34 2.85
CA VAL A 13 6.46 -4.31 3.26
C VAL A 13 5.66 -4.75 4.49
N LEU A 14 5.10 -5.96 4.46
CA LEU A 14 4.29 -6.48 5.57
C LEU A 14 5.14 -6.67 6.83
N SER A 15 6.37 -7.18 6.70
CA SER A 15 7.27 -7.40 7.82
C SER A 15 7.68 -6.09 8.48
N ILE A 16 8.01 -5.06 7.70
CA ILE A 16 8.38 -3.74 8.22
C ILE A 16 7.19 -3.11 8.95
N VAL A 17 6.00 -3.13 8.35
CA VAL A 17 4.80 -2.59 9.01
C VAL A 17 4.45 -3.36 10.27
N ALA A 18 4.56 -4.69 10.26
CA ALA A 18 4.33 -5.49 11.46
C ALA A 18 5.33 -5.15 12.58
N GLN A 19 6.60 -4.94 12.26
CA GLN A 19 7.63 -4.53 13.21
C GLN A 19 7.36 -3.12 13.77
N LEU A 20 6.99 -2.17 12.91
CA LEU A 20 6.67 -0.79 13.32
C LEU A 20 5.49 -0.71 14.29
N ASN A 21 4.57 -1.67 14.23
CA ASN A 21 3.36 -1.70 15.05
C ASN A 21 3.38 -2.82 16.09
N HIS A 22 4.55 -3.41 16.34
CA HIS A 22 4.68 -4.48 17.34
C HIS A 22 4.33 -3.95 18.74
N GLY A 23 3.35 -4.58 19.39
CA GLY A 23 2.88 -4.17 20.72
C GLY A 23 1.91 -2.98 20.72
N VAL A 24 1.55 -2.43 19.55
CA VAL A 24 0.57 -1.35 19.42
C VAL A 24 -0.79 -1.94 19.05
N ARG A 25 -1.84 -1.57 19.80
CA ARG A 25 -3.21 -1.85 19.40
C ARG A 25 -3.71 -0.69 18.54
N HIS A 26 -4.19 -1.01 17.34
CA HIS A 26 -4.84 -0.04 16.47
C HIS A 26 -6.34 -0.24 16.56
N ASP A 27 -7.05 0.84 16.89
CA ASP A 27 -8.51 0.86 16.90
C ASP A 27 -9.09 1.03 15.48
N ASP A 28 -8.26 1.51 14.52
CA ASP A 28 -8.60 1.65 13.11
C ASP A 28 -7.64 0.89 12.17
N CYS A 29 -8.18 0.36 11.07
CA CYS A 29 -7.36 -0.24 10.02
C CYS A 29 -6.73 0.83 9.09
N GLU A 30 -7.22 2.07 9.14
CA GLU A 30 -6.77 3.15 8.24
C GLU A 30 -5.35 3.62 8.56
N THR A 31 -4.93 3.57 9.82
CA THR A 31 -3.55 3.88 10.22
C THR A 31 -2.59 2.84 9.63
N LEU A 32 -2.89 1.55 9.80
CA LEU A 32 -2.10 0.46 9.23
C LEU A 32 -2.06 0.54 7.69
N LYS A 33 -3.18 0.87 7.06
CA LYS A 33 -3.28 1.08 5.61
C LYS A 33 -2.37 2.21 5.14
N ARG A 34 -2.39 3.37 5.81
CA ARG A 34 -1.52 4.52 5.48
C ARG A 34 -0.04 4.18 5.62
N GLN A 35 0.34 3.49 6.70
CA GLN A 35 1.71 3.03 6.89
C GLN A 35 2.15 2.03 5.82
N MET A 36 1.28 1.07 5.45
CA MET A 36 1.56 0.15 4.35
C MET A 36 1.82 0.88 3.03
N ILE A 37 0.98 1.86 2.67
CA ILE A 37 1.16 2.65 1.44
C ILE A 37 2.48 3.42 1.48
N PHE A 38 2.79 4.03 2.62
CA PHE A 38 4.03 4.78 2.81
C PHE A 38 5.26 3.88 2.64
N VAL A 39 5.35 2.78 3.40
CA VAL A 39 6.47 1.83 3.34
C VAL A 39 6.62 1.24 1.94
N GLN A 40 5.52 0.82 1.32
CA GLN A 40 5.53 0.27 -0.04
C GLN A 40 6.06 1.30 -1.06
N THR A 41 5.71 2.57 -0.91
CA THR A 41 6.20 3.64 -1.79
C THR A 41 7.70 3.85 -1.62
N GLN A 42 8.18 3.99 -0.38
CA GLN A 42 9.61 4.22 -0.13
C GLN A 42 10.48 3.06 -0.61
N LEU A 43 10.09 1.81 -0.31
CA LEU A 43 10.83 0.63 -0.78
C LEU A 43 10.83 0.51 -2.29
N PHE A 44 9.70 0.82 -2.95
CA PHE A 44 9.63 0.83 -4.40
C PHE A 44 10.61 1.86 -5.00
N HIS A 45 10.64 3.09 -4.46
CA HIS A 45 11.58 4.12 -4.92
C HIS A 45 13.04 3.66 -4.75
N SER A 46 13.39 3.05 -3.63
CA SER A 46 14.74 2.52 -3.41
C SER A 46 15.10 1.44 -4.44
N LEU A 47 14.22 0.45 -4.64
CA LEU A 47 14.46 -0.65 -5.59
C LEU A 47 14.52 -0.18 -7.05
N TYR A 48 13.71 0.81 -7.41
CA TYR A 48 13.67 1.31 -8.77
C TYR A 48 14.98 2.01 -9.17
N HIS A 49 15.60 2.73 -8.23
CA HIS A 49 16.87 3.43 -8.45
C HIS A 49 18.10 2.57 -8.17
N ASP A 50 17.93 1.34 -7.66
CA ASP A 50 19.02 0.41 -7.44
C ASP A 50 19.56 -0.13 -8.79
N PRO A 51 20.85 0.07 -9.12
CA PRO A 51 21.44 -0.45 -10.35
C PRO A 51 21.56 -1.98 -10.36
N GLY A 52 21.50 -2.65 -9.20
CA GLY A 52 21.57 -4.10 -9.07
C GLY A 52 20.28 -4.84 -9.41
N ILE A 53 19.17 -4.12 -9.63
CA ILE A 53 17.88 -4.71 -9.99
C ILE A 53 17.73 -4.75 -11.52
N SER A 54 17.33 -5.91 -12.06
CA SER A 54 17.13 -6.07 -13.51
C SER A 54 16.00 -5.18 -14.04
N ALA A 55 16.08 -4.83 -15.33
CA ALA A 55 15.04 -4.02 -15.97
C ALA A 55 13.67 -4.72 -15.93
N GLU A 56 13.60 -6.03 -16.15
CA GLU A 56 12.32 -6.76 -16.09
C GLU A 56 11.70 -6.72 -14.67
N ALA A 57 12.54 -6.82 -13.63
CA ALA A 57 12.09 -6.72 -12.25
C ALA A 57 11.55 -5.31 -11.93
N LYS A 58 12.19 -4.25 -12.44
CA LYS A 58 11.72 -2.86 -12.28
C LYS A 58 10.39 -2.65 -12.97
N GLU A 59 10.21 -3.16 -14.19
CA GLU A 59 8.96 -3.09 -14.93
C GLU A 59 7.82 -3.81 -14.19
N ALA A 60 8.05 -5.03 -13.73
CA ALA A 60 7.08 -5.80 -12.96
C ALA A 60 6.66 -5.08 -11.67
N LEU A 61 7.63 -4.52 -10.93
CA LEU A 61 7.38 -3.73 -9.72
C LEU A 61 6.60 -2.44 -10.03
N MET A 62 6.90 -1.77 -11.14
CA MET A 62 6.20 -0.56 -11.56
C MET A 62 4.73 -0.85 -11.89
N HIS A 63 4.45 -1.90 -12.66
CA HIS A 63 3.09 -2.32 -12.94
C HIS A 63 2.31 -2.68 -11.67
N TYR A 64 2.96 -3.35 -10.72
CA TYR A 64 2.38 -3.64 -9.42
C TYR A 64 2.07 -2.35 -8.63
N HIS A 65 3.04 -1.43 -8.54
CA HIS A 65 2.90 -0.17 -7.83
C HIS A 65 1.75 0.68 -8.40
N LEU A 66 1.66 0.82 -9.73
CA LEU A 66 0.58 1.53 -10.40
C LEU A 66 -0.81 0.95 -10.07
N LYS A 67 -0.96 -0.39 -10.06
CA LYS A 67 -2.21 -1.04 -9.66
C LYS A 67 -2.56 -0.74 -8.21
N SER A 68 -1.57 -0.79 -7.31
CA SER A 68 -1.77 -0.50 -5.89
C SER A 68 -2.16 0.96 -5.63
N VAL A 69 -1.55 1.91 -6.34
CA VAL A 69 -1.88 3.34 -6.23
C VAL A 69 -3.29 3.61 -6.75
N LYS A 70 -3.67 3.04 -7.90
CA LYS A 70 -5.04 3.17 -8.44
C LYS A 70 -6.09 2.67 -7.45
N SER A 71 -5.90 1.46 -6.91
CA SER A 71 -6.80 0.92 -5.88
C SER A 71 -6.89 1.83 -4.65
N THR A 72 -5.78 2.44 -4.22
CA THR A 72 -5.79 3.38 -3.09
C THR A 72 -6.57 4.67 -3.39
N ILE A 73 -6.43 5.21 -4.61
CA ILE A 73 -7.16 6.41 -5.05
C ILE A 73 -8.66 6.11 -5.14
N ASP A 74 -9.01 4.97 -5.71
CA ASP A 74 -10.40 4.55 -5.84
C ASP A 74 -11.02 4.32 -4.46
N ASP A 75 -10.32 3.66 -3.54
CA ASP A 75 -10.78 3.51 -2.15
C ASP A 75 -11.06 4.86 -1.47
N ARG A 76 -10.18 5.84 -1.65
CA ARG A 76 -10.37 7.20 -1.09
C ARG A 76 -11.58 7.90 -1.69
N ARG A 77 -11.85 7.71 -2.99
CA ARG A 77 -13.04 8.26 -3.65
C ARG A 77 -14.31 7.62 -3.09
N HIS A 78 -14.35 6.29 -3.00
CA HIS A 78 -15.51 5.59 -2.45
C HIS A 78 -15.73 5.85 -0.96
N GLY A 79 -14.66 6.03 -0.17
CA GLY A 79 -14.73 6.44 1.23
C GLY A 79 -15.38 7.82 1.40
N ARG A 80 -14.95 8.81 0.59
CA ARG A 80 -15.54 10.16 0.59
C ARG A 80 -17.04 10.15 0.21
N LEU A 81 -17.45 9.31 -0.74
CA LEU A 81 -18.87 9.17 -1.09
C LEU A 81 -19.72 8.61 0.07
N ARG A 82 -19.16 7.69 0.86
CA ARG A 82 -19.86 7.14 2.04
C ARG A 82 -20.03 8.17 3.17
N GLU A 83 -19.03 9.04 3.37
CA GLU A 83 -19.12 10.14 4.35
C GLU A 83 -20.20 11.17 3.96
N ILE A 84 -20.27 11.53 2.67
CA ILE A 84 -21.30 12.47 2.16
C ILE A 84 -22.70 11.87 2.33
N GLY A 85 -22.87 10.57 2.05
CA GLY A 85 -24.14 9.86 2.24
C GLY A 85 -24.58 9.73 3.70
N ALA A 86 -23.64 9.62 4.65
CA ALA A 86 -23.94 9.54 6.08
C ALA A 86 -24.26 10.91 6.71
N SER A 87 -23.87 12.02 6.07
CA SER A 87 -24.20 13.38 6.50
C SER A 87 -25.55 13.92 6.00
N ALA A 88 -26.27 13.16 5.17
CA ALA A 88 -27.58 13.57 4.69
C ALA A 88 -28.61 13.44 5.84
N PRO A 89 -29.31 14.52 6.25
CA PRO A 89 -30.35 14.42 7.27
C PRO A 89 -31.47 13.51 6.77
N ALA A 90 -31.94 12.61 7.63
CA ALA A 90 -33.04 11.71 7.33
C ALA A 90 -34.28 12.50 6.87
N PRO A 91 -34.96 12.08 5.79
CA PRO A 91 -36.20 12.72 5.38
C PRO A 91 -37.23 12.58 6.51
N ARG A 92 -37.87 13.71 6.86
CA ARG A 92 -38.95 13.78 7.84
C ARG A 92 -40.19 13.06 7.36
#